data_AF-A0A933SX57-F1
#
_entry.id   AF-A0A933SX57-F1
#
_cell.length_a   1.000
_cell.length_b   1.000
_cell.length_c   1.000
_cell.angle_alpha   90.00
_cell.angle_beta   90.00
_cell.angle_gamma   90.00
#
_symmetry.space_group_name_H-M   'P 1'
#
loop_
_entity.id
_entity.type
_entity.pdbx_description
1 polymer ?
#
loop_
_entity_poly.entity_id
_entity_poly.type
_entity_poly.pdbx_seq_one_letter_code
_entity_poly.pdbx_strand_id
1 'polypeptide(L)' 'MGKMKIWYDEEGDYLELGFGKKKGYMKDIGNDMWERIEEGKVTGISILNFKKRLKKGKSEVKLPLEVSFKEVAR' A
#
# COMPACT_ATOMS: atom_id res chain seq x y z
N MET A 1 16.24 -5.42 -9.30
CA MET A 1 14.84 -5.59 -8.85
C MET A 1 14.66 -4.89 -7.51
N GLY A 2 13.74 -3.94 -7.41
CA GLY A 2 13.41 -3.30 -6.13
C GLY A 2 12.65 -4.30 -5.24
N LYS A 3 13.01 -4.39 -3.95
CA LYS A 3 12.26 -5.20 -2.99
C LYS A 3 10.99 -4.44 -2.60
N MET A 4 9.84 -5.12 -2.64
CA MET A 4 8.62 -4.62 -2.03
C MET A 4 8.76 -4.71 -0.50
N LYS A 5 8.43 -3.63 0.20
CA LYS A 5 8.37 -3.56 1.65
C LYS A 5 6.91 -3.46 2.06
N ILE A 6 6.52 -4.36 2.96
CA ILE A 6 5.23 -4.31 3.64
C ILE A 6 5.56 -4.02 5.09
N TRP A 7 4.98 -2.97 5.64
CA TRP A 7 5.13 -2.57 7.03
C TRP A 7 3.76 -2.38 7.65
N TYR A 8 3.54 -3.00 8.80
CA TYR A 8 2.30 -2.88 9.54
C TYR A 8 2.63 -2.46 10.98
N ASP A 9 1.97 -1.41 11.42
CA ASP A 9 1.95 -0.96 12.81
C ASP A 9 0.60 -1.32 13.43
N GLU A 10 0.66 -2.17 14.45
CA GLU A 10 -0.53 -2.61 15.17
C GLU A 10 -1.07 -1.54 16.11
N GLU A 11 -0.22 -0.70 16.68
CA GLU A 11 -0.62 0.32 17.66
C GLU A 11 -1.35 1.47 16.96
N GLY A 12 -0.80 1.95 15.83
CA GLY A 12 -1.42 2.98 14.99
C GLY A 12 -2.51 2.48 14.04
N ASP A 13 -2.77 1.17 13.97
CA ASP A 13 -3.63 0.52 12.97
C ASP A 13 -3.33 1.00 11.53
N TYR A 14 -2.06 0.89 11.13
CA TYR A 14 -1.54 1.47 9.88
C TYR A 14 -0.74 0.44 9.08
N LEU A 15 -1.06 0.32 7.79
CA LEU A 15 -0.39 -0.55 6.84
C LEU A 15 0.23 0.29 5.72
N GLU A 16 1.52 0.11 5.46
CA GLU A 16 2.23 0.70 4.33
C GLU A 16 2.81 -0.39 3.42
N LEU A 17 2.53 -0.29 2.14
CA LEU A 17 3.20 -1.04 1.09
C LEU A 17 4.00 -0.07 0.24
N GLY A 18 5.26 -0.38 -0.02
CA GLY A 18 6.09 0.47 -0.88
C GLY A 18 7.18 -0.31 -1.58
N PHE A 19 7.49 0.08 -2.81
CA PHE A 19 8.59 -0.46 -3.60
C PHE A 19 9.38 0.71 -4.21
N GLY A 20 10.71 0.66 -4.14
CA GLY A 20 11.56 1.75 -4.64
C GLY A 20 12.18 2.62 -3.54
N LYS A 21 12.49 3.88 -3.87
CA LYS A 21 13.14 4.83 -2.95
C LYS A 21 12.07 5.59 -2.16
N LYS A 22 12.41 6.09 -0.97
CA LYS A 22 11.51 6.95 -0.17
C LYS A 22 11.37 8.37 -0.74
N LYS A 23 11.65 8.57 -2.03
CA LYS A 23 11.52 9.87 -2.71
C LYS A 23 10.15 9.92 -3.37
N GLY A 24 9.42 11.01 -3.17
CA GLY A 24 8.06 11.14 -3.66
C GLY A 24 7.17 11.85 -2.65
N TYR A 25 5.92 12.09 -3.03
CA TYR A 25 4.91 12.69 -2.18
C TYR A 25 3.76 11.70 -1.95
N MET A 26 3.05 11.87 -0.84
CA MET A 26 1.80 11.14 -0.59
C MET A 26 0.64 11.94 -1.18
N LYS A 27 -0.17 11.28 -1.98
CA LYS A 27 -1.42 11.80 -2.52
C LYS A 27 -2.57 11.15 -1.78
N ASP A 28 -3.41 11.96 -1.16
CA ASP A 28 -4.65 11.49 -0.54
C ASP A 28 -5.62 11.01 -1.63
N ILE A 29 -6.14 9.80 -1.46
CA ILE A 29 -7.13 9.17 -2.34
C ILE A 29 -8.45 8.88 -1.59
N GLY A 30 -8.59 9.39 -0.37
CA GLY A 30 -9.76 9.25 0.48
C GLY A 30 -9.85 7.90 1.18
N ASN A 31 -10.87 7.77 2.03
CA ASN A 31 -11.10 6.57 2.84
C ASN A 31 -9.86 6.15 3.65
N ASP A 32 -9.17 7.10 4.27
CA ASP A 32 -7.91 6.92 5.00
C ASP A 32 -6.84 6.13 4.22
N MET A 33 -6.75 6.38 2.91
CA MET A 33 -5.74 5.80 2.04
C MET A 33 -4.93 6.89 1.33
N TRP A 34 -3.65 6.62 1.13
CA TRP A 34 -2.74 7.50 0.41
C TRP A 34 -1.89 6.72 -0.58
N GLU A 35 -1.69 7.27 -1.77
CA GLU A 35 -0.75 6.74 -2.76
C GLU A 35 0.57 7.49 -2.67
N ARG A 36 1.69 6.78 -2.63
CA ARG A 36 3.02 7.39 -2.80
C ARG A 36 3.30 7.52 -4.29
N ILE A 37 3.55 8.74 -4.75
CA ILE A 37 3.90 9.03 -6.14
C ILE A 37 5.37 9.44 -6.23
N GLU A 38 6.14 8.70 -7.03
CA GLU A 38 7.51 9.01 -7.41
C GLU A 38 7.58 9.12 -8.94
N GLU A 39 8.06 10.24 -9.47
CA GLU A 39 8.20 10.49 -10.91
C GLU A 39 6.91 10.21 -11.73
N GLY A 40 5.74 10.54 -11.17
CA GLY A 40 4.45 10.34 -11.81
C GLY A 40 3.92 8.89 -11.78
N LYS A 41 4.61 7.98 -11.06
CA LYS A 41 4.19 6.58 -10.87
C LYS A 41 3.84 6.31 -9.42
N VAL A 42 2.82 5.49 -9.20
CA VAL A 42 2.50 4.99 -7.86
C VAL A 42 3.58 3.99 -7.44
N THR A 43 4.29 4.30 -6.36
CA THR A 43 5.37 3.47 -5.79
C THR A 43 5.05 2.95 -4.39
N GLY A 44 3.86 3.24 -3.87
CA GLY A 44 3.37 2.68 -2.62
C GLY A 44 1.95 3.09 -2.28
N ILE A 45 1.38 2.43 -1.28
CA ILE A 45 0.11 2.78 -0.66
C ILE A 45 0.25 2.77 0.86
N SER A 46 -0.49 3.64 1.51
CA SER A 46 -0.63 3.72 2.96
C SER A 46 -2.10 3.65 3.32
N ILE A 47 -2.44 2.87 4.33
CA ILE A 47 -3.81 2.60 4.75
C ILE A 47 -3.88 2.74 6.26
N LEU A 48 -4.74 3.63 6.73
CA LEU A 48 -5.06 3.75 8.15
C LEU A 48 -6.37 3.01 8.46
N ASN A 49 -6.54 2.61 9.72
CA ASN A 49 -7.68 1.83 10.20
C ASN A 49 -7.76 0.43 9.53
N PHE A 50 -6.63 -0.19 9.18
CA PHE A 50 -6.58 -1.45 8.43
C PHE A 50 -7.27 -2.62 9.17
N LYS A 51 -6.87 -2.90 10.41
CA LYS A 51 -7.44 -3.90 11.31
C LYS A 51 -8.90 -3.60 11.63
N LYS A 52 -9.27 -2.32 11.82
CA LYS A 52 -10.68 -1.92 12.00
C LYS A 52 -11.55 -2.25 10.78
N ARG A 53 -11.00 -2.15 9.56
CA ARG A 53 -11.69 -2.54 8.32
C ARG A 53 -11.87 -4.06 8.22
N LEU A 54 -10.85 -4.84 8.63
CA LEU A 54 -10.91 -6.31 8.63
C LEU A 54 -11.86 -6.89 9.69
N LYS A 55 -11.95 -6.28 10.88
CA LYS A 55 -12.82 -6.74 11.97
C LYS A 55 -14.33 -6.62 11.67
N LYS A 56 -14.75 -5.80 10.70
CA LYS A 56 -16.17 -5.58 10.34
C LYS A 56 -16.77 -6.66 9.42
N GLY A 57 -16.30 -7.91 9.52
CA GLY A 57 -16.80 -9.02 8.68
C GLY A 57 -16.44 -8.90 7.19
N LYS A 58 -15.59 -7.93 6.84
CA LYS A 58 -15.01 -7.78 5.50
C LYS A 58 -13.61 -8.35 5.55
N SER A 59 -13.46 -9.60 5.10
CA SER A 59 -12.18 -10.29 4.94
C SER A 59 -11.31 -9.67 3.84
N GLU A 60 -11.84 -8.69 3.11
CA GLU A 60 -11.25 -8.13 1.90
C GLU A 60 -11.24 -6.60 1.97
N VAL A 61 -10.05 -6.03 1.86
CA VAL A 61 -9.84 -4.58 1.65
C VAL A 61 -9.49 -4.40 0.18
N LYS A 62 -10.39 -3.79 -0.59
CA LYS A 62 -10.12 -3.45 -1.99
C LYS A 62 -9.12 -2.32 -2.04
N LEU A 63 -7.93 -2.61 -2.54
CA LEU A 63 -6.90 -1.61 -2.82
C LEU A 63 -7.11 -1.10 -4.25
N PRO A 64 -7.00 0.22 -4.51
CA PRO A 64 -7.05 0.77 -5.86
C PRO A 64 -5.73 0.54 -6.61
N LEU A 65 -5.17 -0.67 -6.49
CA LEU A 65 -3.87 -1.03 -7.03
C LEU A 65 -4.05 -2.24 -7.94
N GLU A 66 -3.53 -2.14 -9.16
CA GLU A 66 -3.41 -3.30 -10.03
C GLU A 66 -2.09 -4.01 -9.72
N VAL A 67 -2.16 -5.17 -9.06
CA VAL A 67 -0.98 -5.99 -8.75
C VAL A 67 -0.84 -7.06 -9.83
N SER A 68 0.23 -6.98 -10.62
CA SER A 68 0.59 -7.99 -11.62
C SER A 68 1.76 -8.83 -11.15
N PHE A 69 1.58 -10.15 -11.07
CA PHE A 69 2.65 -11.11 -10.83
C PHE A 69 3.07 -11.72 -12.17
N LYS A 70 4.37 -11.69 -12.48
CA LYS A 70 4.93 -12.37 -13.65
C LYS A 70 6.00 -13.34 -13.19
N GLU A 71 5.83 -14.61 -13.54
CA GLU A 71 6.88 -15.60 -13.37
C GLU A 71 8.07 -15.24 -14.28
N VAL A 72 9.24 -15.08 -13.68
CA VAL A 72 10.48 -14.88 -14.43
C VAL A 72 11.20 -16.22 -14.45
N ALA A 73 10.96 -17.01 -15.50
CA ALA A 73 11.76 -18.18 -15.80
C ALA A 73 13.20 -17.72 -16.09
N ARG A 74 14.17 -18.38 -15.45
CA ARG A 74 15.60 -18.07 -15.53
C ARG A 74 16.24 -18.69 -16.75
#